data_AF-A2HX91-F1
#
_entry.id   AF-A2HX91-F1
#
_cell.length_a   1.000
_cell.length_b   1.000
_cell.length_c   1.000
_cell.angle_alpha   90.00
_cell.angle_beta   90.00
_cell.angle_gamma   90.00
#
_symmetry.space_group_name_H-M   'P 1'
#
loop_
_entity.id
_entity.type
_entity.pdbx_description
1 polymer ?
#
loop_
_entity_poly.entity_id
_entity_poly.type
_entity_poly.pdbx_seq_one_letter_code
_entity_poly.pdbx_strand_id
1 'polypeptide(L)'
;MLDTMRAAGQEKIALKIIKQNHSKKRNRSRNGQLWTWTCKLPINLERYQIFNELNAETAKKMMKDSCFIYACIQAGVDEATINHMREIIRVKDFPMSKIKVIAKETGIRFHVIKYNEKYSNHSYTYEPDEEPKMTVELLLMYDHYMLNEKLPISSMFIKNYEDVCKLCKDWTLEKKMLVNRRYETRYAINSKLVTPLAKVIELLFANNYFEPIRTGELCTYFTTMYNENLEEMIDLTYNERYAQGEE
;
A
#
# COMPACT_ATOMS: atom_id res chain seq x y z
N MET A 1 -26.74 -8.45 4.92
CA MET A 1 -26.27 -9.23 6.08
C MET A 1 -25.33 -8.40 6.96
N LEU A 2 -24.21 -7.88 6.44
CA LEU A 2 -23.29 -7.03 7.23
C LEU A 2 -23.88 -5.68 7.66
N ASP A 3 -24.59 -4.99 6.76
CA ASP A 3 -25.27 -3.73 7.09
C ASP A 3 -26.39 -3.93 8.11
N THR A 4 -27.04 -5.10 8.03
CA THR A 4 -28.09 -5.55 8.95
C THR A 4 -27.53 -5.82 10.36
N MET A 5 -26.30 -6.35 10.47
CA MET A 5 -25.63 -6.61 11.76
C MET A 5 -25.09 -5.34 12.41
N ARG A 6 -24.71 -4.32 11.61
CA ARG A 6 -24.32 -2.99 12.12
C ARG A 6 -25.51 -2.20 12.66
N ALA A 7 -26.64 -2.22 11.95
CA ALA A 7 -27.89 -1.63 12.42
C ALA A 7 -28.37 -2.24 13.76
N ALA A 8 -27.97 -3.49 14.06
CA ALA A 8 -28.26 -4.19 15.31
C ALA A 8 -27.21 -3.98 16.43
N GLY A 9 -26.25 -3.05 16.27
CA GLY A 9 -25.21 -2.79 17.29
C GLY A 9 -24.15 -3.89 17.43
N GLN A 10 -24.09 -4.84 16.50
CA GLN A 10 -23.15 -5.98 16.53
C GLN A 10 -21.86 -5.71 15.75
N GLU A 11 -21.35 -4.49 15.83
CA GLU A 11 -20.21 -4.03 15.02
C GLU A 11 -18.92 -4.82 15.30
N LYS A 12 -18.70 -5.22 16.55
CA LYS A 12 -17.59 -6.11 16.92
C LYS A 12 -17.68 -7.48 16.25
N ILE A 13 -18.89 -8.02 16.04
CA ILE A 13 -19.12 -9.32 15.39
C ILE A 13 -18.93 -9.18 13.88
N ALA A 14 -19.44 -8.10 13.28
CA ALA A 14 -19.21 -7.79 11.87
C ALA A 14 -17.71 -7.63 11.55
N LEU A 15 -16.96 -6.88 12.37
CA LEU A 15 -15.50 -6.77 12.26
C LEU A 15 -14.81 -8.11 12.44
N LYS A 16 -15.28 -8.98 13.35
CA LYS A 16 -14.73 -10.33 13.56
C LYS A 16 -14.97 -11.24 12.34
N ILE A 17 -16.13 -11.12 11.70
CA ILE A 17 -16.51 -11.86 10.48
C ILE A 17 -15.70 -11.35 9.27
N ILE A 18 -15.52 -10.03 9.12
CA ILE A 18 -14.65 -9.44 8.08
C ILE A 18 -13.22 -9.93 8.28
N LYS A 19 -12.69 -9.84 9.51
CA LYS A 19 -11.35 -10.36 9.86
C LYS A 19 -11.24 -11.86 9.59
N GLN A 20 -12.24 -12.68 9.93
CA GLN A 20 -12.23 -14.12 9.68
C GLN A 20 -12.32 -14.47 8.20
N ASN A 21 -13.19 -13.82 7.43
CA ASN A 21 -13.37 -14.08 6.00
C ASN A 21 -12.14 -13.63 5.20
N HIS A 22 -11.53 -12.50 5.55
CA HIS A 22 -10.22 -12.12 4.99
C HIS A 22 -9.09 -13.03 5.47
N SER A 23 -9.11 -13.50 6.73
CA SER A 23 -8.10 -14.46 7.22
C SER A 23 -8.10 -15.78 6.45
N LYS A 24 -9.27 -16.21 5.93
CA LYS A 24 -9.41 -17.39 5.08
C LYS A 24 -8.89 -17.17 3.64
N LYS A 25 -8.88 -15.92 3.15
CA LYS A 25 -8.29 -15.52 1.84
C LYS A 25 -6.81 -15.12 1.91
N ARG A 26 -6.26 -14.81 3.09
CA ARG A 26 -4.89 -14.32 3.30
C ARG A 26 -3.83 -15.09 2.50
N ASN A 27 -3.07 -14.38 1.66
CA ASN A 27 -1.81 -14.80 1.04
C ASN A 27 -1.87 -16.04 0.13
N ARG A 28 -3.07 -16.48 -0.28
CA ARG A 28 -3.20 -17.55 -1.29
C ARG A 28 -2.76 -17.08 -2.66
N SER A 29 -2.99 -15.80 -2.98
CA SER A 29 -2.59 -15.22 -4.25
C SER A 29 -1.09 -14.92 -4.26
N ARG A 30 -0.50 -14.87 -5.46
CA ARG A 30 0.85 -14.31 -5.69
C ARG A 30 0.71 -12.98 -6.41
N ASN A 31 -0.35 -12.22 -6.15
CA ASN A 31 -0.68 -11.00 -6.86
C ASN A 31 -0.74 -9.83 -5.87
N GLY A 32 -0.34 -8.65 -6.33
CA GLY A 32 -0.65 -7.39 -5.66
C GLY A 32 -2.00 -6.87 -6.15
N GLN A 33 -2.80 -6.35 -5.23
CA GLN A 33 -4.16 -5.83 -5.41
C GLN A 33 -4.29 -4.49 -4.67
N LEU A 34 -5.45 -3.85 -4.78
CA LEU A 34 -5.75 -2.61 -4.08
C LEU A 34 -5.74 -2.79 -2.55
N TRP A 35 -5.14 -1.84 -1.84
CA TRP A 35 -5.22 -1.79 -0.37
C TRP A 35 -6.62 -1.32 0.07
N THR A 36 -7.32 -2.10 0.88
CA THR A 36 -8.74 -1.86 1.23
C THR A 36 -8.96 -1.36 2.66
N TRP A 37 -7.97 -0.71 3.29
CA TRP A 37 -8.07 -0.19 4.65
C TRP A 37 -7.54 1.25 4.77
N THR A 38 -8.14 2.04 5.65
CA THR A 38 -7.57 3.32 6.10
C THR A 38 -6.90 3.16 7.46
N CYS A 39 -5.82 3.90 7.72
CA CYS A 39 -5.08 3.89 8.97
C CYS A 39 -5.57 5.01 9.91
N LYS A 40 -6.26 4.66 11.00
CA LYS A 40 -6.79 5.60 11.99
C LYS A 40 -5.73 6.17 12.94
N LEU A 41 -4.58 5.51 13.07
CA LEU A 41 -3.43 6.11 13.77
C LEU A 41 -2.90 7.24 12.88
N PRO A 42 -2.75 8.49 13.38
CA PRO A 42 -2.44 9.64 12.55
C PRO A 42 -0.95 9.70 12.18
N ILE A 43 -0.43 8.62 11.60
CA ILE A 43 0.92 8.50 11.05
C ILE A 43 0.85 8.48 9.53
N ASN A 44 1.82 9.11 8.87
CA ASN A 44 1.90 9.12 7.42
C ASN A 44 2.47 7.79 6.89
N LEU A 45 1.66 7.04 6.16
CA LEU A 45 2.04 5.82 5.45
C LEU A 45 1.74 5.92 3.93
N GLU A 46 1.55 7.14 3.41
CA GLU A 46 1.19 7.36 2.00
C GLU A 46 2.25 6.78 1.04
N ARG A 47 3.53 6.82 1.42
CA ARG A 47 4.65 6.20 0.68
C ARG A 47 4.43 4.71 0.37
N TYR A 48 3.55 4.04 1.11
CA TYR A 48 3.20 2.63 0.93
C TYR A 48 1.76 2.45 0.41
N GLN A 49 1.15 3.52 -0.10
CA GLN A 49 -0.24 3.58 -0.57
C GLN A 49 -1.28 3.26 0.52
N ILE A 50 -0.93 3.54 1.79
CA ILE A 50 -1.80 3.37 2.96
C ILE A 50 -2.18 4.76 3.48
N PHE A 51 -3.45 5.12 3.34
CA PHE A 51 -3.95 6.46 3.67
C PHE A 51 -4.69 6.49 5.00
N ASN A 52 -4.71 7.65 5.67
CA ASN A 52 -5.45 7.81 6.93
C ASN A 52 -6.97 7.98 6.72
N GLU A 53 -7.36 8.47 5.55
CA GLU A 53 -8.73 8.70 5.14
C GLU A 53 -8.93 8.38 3.65
N LEU A 54 -10.19 8.21 3.25
CA LEU A 54 -10.59 8.11 1.86
C LEU A 54 -11.30 9.42 1.48
N ASN A 55 -10.75 10.09 0.49
CA ASN A 55 -11.25 11.32 -0.12
C ASN A 55 -10.92 11.29 -1.63
N ALA A 56 -11.31 12.32 -2.39
CA ALA A 56 -11.08 12.35 -3.84
C ALA A 56 -9.60 12.22 -4.23
N GLU A 57 -8.69 12.89 -3.50
CA GLU A 57 -7.26 12.87 -3.78
C GLU A 57 -6.63 11.50 -3.50
N THR A 58 -6.92 10.92 -2.34
CA THR A 58 -6.41 9.60 -1.94
C THR A 58 -7.00 8.51 -2.83
N ALA A 59 -8.28 8.59 -3.21
CA ALA A 59 -8.87 7.71 -4.20
C ALA A 59 -8.15 7.83 -5.56
N LYS A 60 -7.83 9.05 -6.01
CA LYS A 60 -7.05 9.27 -7.22
C LYS A 60 -5.68 8.62 -7.15
N LYS A 61 -4.93 8.81 -6.07
CA LYS A 61 -3.63 8.14 -5.85
C LYS A 61 -3.78 6.61 -5.81
N MET A 62 -4.80 6.10 -5.13
CA MET A 62 -5.08 4.66 -5.02
C MET A 62 -5.38 4.02 -6.37
N MET A 63 -6.00 4.77 -7.28
CA MET A 63 -6.51 4.27 -8.54
C MET A 63 -5.66 4.67 -9.75
N LYS A 64 -4.73 5.62 -9.65
CA LYS A 64 -3.89 6.05 -10.78
C LYS A 64 -2.98 4.93 -11.25
N ASP A 65 -2.22 4.34 -10.32
CA ASP A 65 -1.23 3.31 -10.62
C ASP A 65 -1.58 1.98 -9.92
N SER A 66 -1.01 0.86 -10.38
CA SER A 66 -1.05 -0.38 -9.60
C SER A 66 -0.13 -0.22 -8.38
N CYS A 67 -0.35 -0.99 -7.31
CA CYS A 67 0.52 -0.91 -6.12
C CYS A 67 1.98 -1.22 -6.42
N PHE A 68 2.23 -2.07 -7.42
CA PHE A 68 3.58 -2.36 -7.93
C PHE A 68 4.23 -1.12 -8.56
N ILE A 69 3.54 -0.45 -9.49
CA ILE A 69 4.03 0.79 -10.11
C ILE A 69 4.19 1.89 -9.07
N TYR A 70 3.21 2.05 -8.17
CA TYR A 70 3.27 3.04 -7.09
C TYR A 70 4.52 2.84 -6.23
N ALA A 71 4.81 1.60 -5.81
CA ALA A 71 6.03 1.30 -5.08
C ALA A 71 7.30 1.66 -5.88
N CYS A 72 7.33 1.43 -7.19
CA CYS A 72 8.45 1.81 -8.05
C CYS A 72 8.62 3.34 -8.14
N ILE A 73 7.53 4.10 -8.24
CA ILE A 73 7.57 5.57 -8.18
C ILE A 73 8.19 6.02 -6.85
N GLN A 74 7.75 5.44 -5.74
CA GLN A 74 8.25 5.78 -4.41
C GLN A 74 9.72 5.34 -4.20
N ALA A 75 10.19 4.34 -4.95
CA ALA A 75 11.59 3.91 -4.99
C ALA A 75 12.50 4.90 -5.72
N GLY A 76 11.94 5.86 -6.44
CA GLY A 76 12.70 6.81 -7.27
C GLY A 76 13.04 6.29 -8.67
N VAL A 77 12.28 5.34 -9.21
CA VAL A 77 12.39 4.95 -10.61
C VAL A 77 12.03 6.16 -11.49
N ASP A 78 12.83 6.41 -12.53
CA ASP A 78 12.66 7.54 -13.43
C ASP A 78 11.32 7.51 -14.19
N GLU A 79 10.81 8.69 -14.53
CA GLU A 79 9.47 8.85 -15.11
C GLU A 79 9.33 8.14 -16.47
N ALA A 80 10.38 8.13 -17.30
CA ALA A 80 10.37 7.43 -18.58
C ALA A 80 10.17 5.92 -18.39
N THR A 81 10.90 5.32 -17.44
CA THR A 81 10.74 3.91 -17.09
C THR A 81 9.38 3.62 -16.48
N ILE A 82 8.86 4.49 -15.61
CA ILE A 82 7.51 4.34 -15.05
C ILE A 82 6.44 4.40 -16.14
N ASN A 83 6.56 5.31 -17.11
CA ASN A 83 5.62 5.39 -18.23
C ASN A 83 5.65 4.12 -19.08
N HIS A 84 6.84 3.59 -19.35
CA HIS A 84 6.96 2.30 -20.03
C HIS A 84 6.34 1.15 -19.23
N MET A 85 6.51 1.12 -17.91
CA MET A 85 5.86 0.14 -17.03
C MET A 85 4.32 0.24 -17.09
N ARG A 86 3.75 1.45 -17.22
CA ARG A 86 2.29 1.65 -17.37
C ARG A 86 1.76 1.09 -18.68
N GLU A 87 2.53 1.16 -19.77
CA GLU A 87 2.15 0.59 -21.07
C GLU A 87 2.01 -0.94 -21.02
N ILE A 88 2.92 -1.58 -20.26
CA ILE A 88 2.97 -3.04 -20.07
C ILE A 88 1.93 -3.50 -19.03
N ILE A 89 1.86 -2.80 -17.89
CA ILE A 89 1.00 -3.17 -16.75
C ILE A 89 -0.32 -2.40 -16.84
N ARG A 90 -1.24 -2.95 -17.62
CA ARG A 90 -2.59 -2.35 -17.82
C ARG A 90 -3.59 -2.72 -16.74
N VAL A 91 -3.24 -3.64 -15.85
CA VAL A 91 -4.13 -4.16 -14.79
C VAL A 91 -3.65 -3.73 -13.42
N LYS A 92 -4.59 -3.45 -12.51
CA LYS A 92 -4.29 -3.13 -11.10
C LYS A 92 -3.80 -4.35 -10.33
N ASP A 93 -4.37 -5.51 -10.64
CA ASP A 93 -4.00 -6.78 -10.04
C ASP A 93 -2.77 -7.33 -10.77
N PHE A 94 -1.59 -7.19 -10.16
CA PHE A 94 -0.32 -7.55 -10.81
C PHE A 94 0.32 -8.81 -10.21
N PRO A 95 0.46 -9.90 -10.98
CA PRO A 95 1.01 -11.16 -10.49
C PRO A 95 2.55 -11.15 -10.40
N MET A 96 3.10 -11.77 -9.36
CA MET A 96 4.55 -11.93 -9.15
C MET A 96 5.24 -12.63 -10.32
N SER A 97 4.55 -13.56 -10.99
CA SER A 97 5.10 -14.29 -12.15
C SER A 97 5.46 -13.38 -13.32
N LYS A 98 4.87 -12.18 -13.41
CA LYS A 98 5.14 -11.20 -14.46
C LYS A 98 6.25 -10.22 -14.09
N ILE A 99 6.71 -10.17 -12.83
CA ILE A 99 7.81 -9.29 -12.41
C ILE A 99 9.09 -9.59 -13.19
N LYS A 100 9.35 -10.87 -13.53
CA LYS A 100 10.51 -11.23 -14.37
C LYS A 100 10.51 -10.53 -15.73
N VAL A 101 9.34 -10.34 -16.34
CA VAL A 101 9.21 -9.63 -17.62
C VAL A 101 9.57 -8.16 -17.41
N ILE A 102 9.02 -7.53 -16.37
CA ILE A 102 9.32 -6.12 -16.07
C ILE A 102 10.81 -5.92 -15.74
N ALA A 103 11.43 -6.82 -14.99
CA ALA A 103 12.86 -6.76 -14.69
C ALA A 103 13.69 -6.66 -15.97
N LYS A 104 13.39 -7.53 -16.95
CA LYS A 104 14.04 -7.55 -18.26
C LYS A 104 13.79 -6.27 -19.06
N GLU A 105 12.53 -5.85 -19.20
CA GLU A 105 12.16 -4.67 -20.01
C GLU A 105 12.74 -3.35 -19.45
N THR A 106 12.88 -3.25 -18.13
CA THR A 106 13.29 -2.01 -17.46
C THR A 106 14.77 -1.97 -17.05
N GLY A 107 15.47 -3.12 -17.08
CA GLY A 107 16.82 -3.24 -16.54
C GLY A 107 16.90 -3.11 -15.01
N ILE A 108 15.80 -3.32 -14.29
CA ILE A 108 15.71 -3.17 -12.83
C ILE A 108 15.70 -4.54 -12.14
N ARG A 109 16.49 -4.69 -11.07
CA ARG A 109 16.37 -5.84 -10.17
C ARG A 109 15.23 -5.61 -9.20
N PHE A 110 14.33 -6.58 -9.07
CA PHE A 110 13.27 -6.57 -8.06
C PHE A 110 13.54 -7.65 -7.03
N HIS A 111 13.68 -7.27 -5.77
CA HIS A 111 13.72 -8.21 -4.65
C HIS A 111 12.40 -8.12 -3.88
N VAL A 112 11.67 -9.23 -3.77
CA VAL A 112 10.34 -9.29 -3.18
C VAL A 112 10.34 -10.23 -1.98
N ILE A 113 10.04 -9.68 -0.80
CA ILE A 113 9.71 -10.47 0.38
C ILE A 113 8.20 -10.69 0.41
N LYS A 114 7.77 -11.93 0.17
CA LYS A 114 6.38 -12.34 0.43
C LYS A 114 6.21 -12.63 1.91
N TYR A 115 5.48 -11.75 2.59
CA TYR A 115 5.21 -11.86 4.00
C TYR A 115 4.27 -13.04 4.30
N ASN A 116 4.60 -13.82 5.32
CA ASN A 116 3.75 -14.90 5.81
C ASN A 116 3.65 -14.83 7.34
N GLU A 117 2.43 -14.74 7.87
CA GLU A 117 2.19 -14.64 9.32
C GLU A 117 2.45 -15.97 10.05
N LYS A 118 2.26 -17.11 9.37
CA LYS A 118 2.33 -18.45 9.98
C LYS A 118 3.65 -19.18 9.75
N TYR A 119 4.37 -18.82 8.70
CA TYR A 119 5.58 -19.50 8.26
C TYR A 119 6.67 -18.49 7.97
N SER A 120 7.86 -18.97 7.64
CA SER A 120 8.95 -18.11 7.18
C SER A 120 8.53 -17.29 5.96
N ASN A 121 8.96 -16.03 5.94
CA ASN A 121 8.85 -15.19 4.76
C ASN A 121 9.62 -15.83 3.61
N HIS A 122 9.12 -15.66 2.40
CA HIS A 122 9.80 -16.15 1.20
C HIS A 122 10.38 -14.97 0.44
N SER A 123 11.66 -15.06 0.10
CA SER A 123 12.38 -14.09 -0.72
C SER A 123 12.39 -14.56 -2.18
N TYR A 124 12.18 -13.62 -3.09
CA TYR A 124 12.25 -13.84 -4.54
C TYR A 124 13.02 -12.70 -5.17
N THR A 125 14.03 -13.02 -5.97
CA THR A 125 14.79 -12.03 -6.74
C THR A 125 14.50 -12.23 -8.23
N TYR A 126 14.18 -11.13 -8.91
CA TYR A 126 13.98 -11.08 -10.35
C TYR A 126 15.08 -10.21 -10.96
N GLU A 127 15.93 -10.87 -11.73
CA GLU A 127 17.08 -10.24 -12.38
C GLU A 127 16.72 -9.77 -13.81
N PRO A 128 17.24 -8.60 -14.23
CA PRO A 128 17.35 -8.27 -15.66
C PRO A 128 18.36 -9.18 -16.37
N ASP A 129 18.41 -9.08 -17.71
CA ASP A 129 19.39 -9.84 -18.51
C ASP A 129 20.80 -9.22 -18.46
N GLU A 130 20.90 -7.91 -18.21
CA GLU A 130 22.14 -7.16 -18.03
C GLU A 130 22.36 -6.73 -16.56
N GLU A 131 23.46 -6.03 -16.27
CA GLU A 131 23.71 -5.50 -14.91
C GLU A 131 22.60 -4.50 -14.52
N PRO A 132 21.92 -4.68 -13.37
CA PRO A 132 20.78 -3.86 -13.01
C PRO A 132 21.18 -2.41 -12.75
N LYS A 133 20.44 -1.46 -13.34
CA LYS A 133 20.63 -0.03 -13.09
C LYS A 133 20.29 0.37 -11.65
N MET A 134 19.40 -0.38 -11.00
CA MET A 134 19.02 -0.23 -9.60
C MET A 134 18.34 -1.49 -9.06
N THR A 135 18.17 -1.55 -7.75
CA THR A 135 17.37 -2.58 -7.07
C THR A 135 16.18 -1.94 -6.35
N VAL A 136 14.98 -2.49 -6.57
CA VAL A 136 13.77 -2.11 -5.86
C VAL A 136 13.41 -3.21 -4.85
N GLU A 137 13.43 -2.83 -3.57
CA GLU A 137 13.12 -3.69 -2.43
C GLU A 137 11.63 -3.64 -2.09
N LEU A 138 10.93 -4.75 -2.34
CA LEU A 138 9.48 -4.85 -2.23
C LEU A 138 9.05 -5.80 -1.11
N LEU A 139 7.98 -5.42 -0.43
CA LEU A 139 7.22 -6.23 0.51
C LEU A 139 5.87 -6.55 -0.15
N LEU A 140 5.54 -7.84 -0.28
CA LEU A 140 4.19 -8.29 -0.62
C LEU A 140 3.50 -8.76 0.66
N MET A 141 2.58 -7.94 1.17
CA MET A 141 1.85 -8.20 2.42
C MET A 141 0.36 -7.90 2.21
N TYR A 142 -0.52 -8.82 2.63
CA TYR A 142 -1.96 -8.73 2.41
C TYR A 142 -2.33 -8.52 0.93
N ASP A 143 -1.66 -9.27 0.05
CA ASP A 143 -1.85 -9.16 -1.40
C ASP A 143 -1.65 -7.71 -1.91
N HIS A 144 -0.72 -6.92 -1.35
CA HIS A 144 -0.39 -5.57 -1.79
C HIS A 144 1.13 -5.35 -1.81
N TYR A 145 1.67 -4.76 -2.89
CA TYR A 145 3.09 -4.43 -2.98
C TYR A 145 3.36 -3.08 -2.30
N MET A 146 4.43 -3.04 -1.50
CA MET A 146 4.92 -1.84 -0.83
C MET A 146 6.44 -1.84 -0.88
N LEU A 147 7.08 -0.70 -0.62
CA LEU A 147 8.52 -0.70 -0.35
C LEU A 147 8.85 -1.41 0.96
N ASN A 148 9.88 -2.26 0.94
CA ASN A 148 10.35 -2.98 2.11
C ASN A 148 11.32 -2.12 2.94
N GLU A 149 10.78 -1.15 3.66
CA GLU A 149 11.55 -0.18 4.44
C GLU A 149 11.41 -0.37 5.96
N LYS A 150 12.22 0.37 6.72
CA LYS A 150 12.10 0.51 8.17
C LYS A 150 11.69 1.93 8.51
N LEU A 151 10.77 2.08 9.46
CA LEU A 151 10.22 3.37 9.87
C LEU A 151 10.73 3.77 11.27
N PRO A 152 10.96 5.06 11.55
CA PRO A 152 11.35 5.58 12.86
C PRO A 152 10.15 5.63 13.82
N ILE A 153 9.54 4.48 14.07
CA ILE A 153 8.37 4.30 14.93
C ILE A 153 8.58 3.08 15.81
N SER A 154 8.24 3.20 17.09
CA SER A 154 8.36 2.10 18.03
C SER A 154 7.05 1.31 18.15
N SER A 155 7.18 0.04 18.53
CA SER A 155 6.01 -0.75 18.90
C SER A 155 5.30 -0.22 20.16
N MET A 156 6.03 0.45 21.06
CA MET A 156 5.49 1.03 22.29
C MET A 156 4.57 2.21 21.98
N PHE A 157 4.97 3.07 21.04
CA PHE A 157 4.15 4.17 20.58
C PHE A 157 2.83 3.67 19.97
N ILE A 158 2.88 2.68 19.08
CA ILE A 158 1.66 2.14 18.44
C ILE A 158 0.72 1.54 19.50
N LYS A 159 1.25 0.78 20.46
CA LYS A 159 0.42 0.11 21.49
C LYS A 159 -0.16 1.06 22.55
N ASN A 160 0.49 2.20 22.80
CA ASN A 160 0.15 3.10 23.89
C ASN A 160 -0.08 4.54 23.40
N TYR A 161 -0.54 4.70 22.15
CA TYR A 161 -0.67 6.01 21.48
C TYR A 161 -1.39 7.05 22.34
N GLU A 162 -2.56 6.71 22.88
CA GLU A 162 -3.39 7.63 23.68
C GLU A 162 -2.66 8.10 24.95
N ASP A 163 -2.05 7.17 25.69
CA ASP A 163 -1.27 7.46 26.90
C ASP A 163 -0.04 8.33 26.58
N VAL A 164 0.66 8.02 25.48
CA VAL A 164 1.83 8.80 25.04
C VAL A 164 1.41 10.21 24.65
N CYS A 165 0.31 10.37 23.91
CA CYS A 165 -0.21 11.68 23.53
C CYS A 165 -0.65 12.50 24.75
N LYS A 166 -1.26 11.85 25.76
CA LYS A 166 -1.68 12.51 27.00
C LYS A 166 -0.49 12.97 27.84
N LEU A 167 0.51 12.12 28.03
CA LEU A 167 1.67 12.39 28.90
C LEU A 167 2.73 13.25 28.22
N CYS A 168 2.92 13.11 26.91
CA CYS A 168 3.87 13.87 26.12
C CYS A 168 3.17 14.91 25.24
N LYS A 169 2.15 15.61 25.76
CA LYS A 169 1.29 16.51 24.99
C LYS A 169 2.08 17.53 24.14
N ASP A 170 3.14 18.10 24.71
CA ASP A 170 3.96 19.16 24.11
C ASP A 170 4.99 18.65 23.08
N TRP A 171 5.05 17.33 22.85
CA TRP A 171 5.96 16.75 21.86
C TRP A 171 5.31 16.67 20.48
N THR A 172 6.12 16.84 19.43
CA THR A 172 5.70 16.56 18.06
C THR A 172 5.37 15.08 17.90
N LEU A 173 4.58 14.75 16.88
CA LEU A 173 4.20 13.37 16.59
C LEU A 173 5.44 12.49 16.30
N GLU A 174 6.39 13.00 15.52
CA GLU A 174 7.62 12.30 15.16
C GLU A 174 8.43 11.95 16.40
N LYS A 175 8.49 12.87 17.38
CA LYS A 175 9.15 12.63 18.65
C LYS A 175 8.39 11.59 19.50
N LYS A 176 7.06 11.62 19.50
CA LYS A 176 6.21 10.62 20.17
C LYS A 176 6.40 9.23 19.56
N MET A 177 6.54 9.12 18.24
CA MET A 177 6.78 7.85 17.52
C MET A 177 8.05 7.12 18.00
N LEU A 178 9.04 7.86 18.51
CA LEU A 178 10.31 7.32 19.00
C LEU A 178 10.27 6.83 20.46
N VAL A 179 9.14 7.01 21.16
CA VAL A 179 8.98 6.55 22.56
C VAL A 179 9.13 5.04 22.62
N ASN A 180 10.17 4.52 23.27
CA ASN A 180 10.46 3.08 23.26
C ASN A 180 10.32 2.41 24.63
N ARG A 181 10.25 3.19 25.72
CA ARG A 181 10.13 2.68 27.08
C ARG A 181 9.31 3.63 27.95
N ARG A 182 8.48 3.04 28.82
CA ARG A 182 7.73 3.73 29.86
C ARG A 182 8.46 3.62 31.19
N TYR A 183 8.51 4.73 31.92
CA TYR A 183 8.82 4.80 33.35
C TYR A 183 7.58 5.33 34.08
N GLU A 184 7.58 5.32 35.42
CA GLU A 184 6.43 5.75 36.22
C GLU A 184 5.96 7.17 35.88
N THR A 185 6.89 8.10 35.68
CA THR A 185 6.58 9.53 35.50
C THR A 185 6.99 10.08 34.13
N ARG A 186 7.64 9.28 33.28
CA ARG A 186 8.16 9.74 31.98
C ARG A 186 8.27 8.63 30.95
N TYR A 187 8.39 9.02 29.69
CA TYR A 187 8.79 8.13 28.60
C TYR A 187 10.24 8.42 28.18
N ALA A 188 10.96 7.38 27.77
CA ALA A 188 12.22 7.53 27.04
C ALA A 188 12.00 7.34 25.54
N ILE A 189 12.78 8.10 24.77
CA ILE A 189 12.87 7.98 23.32
C ILE A 189 14.16 7.26 22.94
N ASN A 190 14.13 6.59 21.80
CA ASN A 190 15.34 6.11 21.14
C ASN A 190 15.36 6.64 19.70
N SER A 191 16.20 7.63 19.43
CA SER A 191 16.30 8.29 18.12
C SER A 191 16.85 7.40 17.00
N LYS A 192 17.55 6.31 17.35
CA LYS A 192 18.06 5.34 16.39
C LYS A 192 17.11 4.17 16.14
N LEU A 193 15.97 4.15 16.84
CA LEU A 193 15.02 3.05 16.71
C LEU A 193 14.32 3.12 15.36
N VAL A 194 14.35 1.99 14.66
CA VAL A 194 13.58 1.77 13.44
C VAL A 194 12.88 0.42 13.52
N THR A 195 11.66 0.33 13.00
CA THR A 195 10.83 -0.89 12.97
C THR A 195 10.53 -1.25 11.51
N PRO A 196 10.71 -2.51 11.07
CA PRO A 196 10.33 -2.93 9.72
C PRO A 196 8.86 -2.65 9.41
N LEU A 197 8.55 -2.19 8.19
CA LEU A 197 7.18 -1.86 7.78
C LEU A 197 6.19 -3.00 8.03
N ALA A 198 6.57 -4.24 7.70
CA ALA A 198 5.73 -5.41 7.96
C ALA A 198 5.31 -5.51 9.44
N LYS A 199 6.24 -5.19 10.37
CA LYS A 199 5.96 -5.21 11.80
C LYS A 199 5.07 -4.04 12.23
N VAL A 200 5.24 -2.87 11.63
CA VAL A 200 4.35 -1.71 11.85
C VAL A 200 2.92 -2.08 11.44
N ILE A 201 2.73 -2.65 10.25
CA ILE A 201 1.42 -3.07 9.75
C ILE A 201 0.78 -4.13 10.65
N GLU A 202 1.52 -5.16 11.08
CA GLU A 202 1.04 -6.13 12.07
C GLU A 202 0.51 -5.46 13.35
N LEU A 203 1.28 -4.52 13.89
CA LEU A 203 0.92 -3.82 15.12
C LEU A 203 -0.32 -2.95 14.93
N LEU A 204 -0.47 -2.29 13.77
CA LEU A 204 -1.66 -1.51 13.45
C LEU A 204 -2.91 -2.40 13.37
N PHE A 205 -2.83 -3.58 12.74
CA PHE A 205 -3.93 -4.55 12.75
C PHE A 205 -4.23 -5.08 14.17
N ALA A 206 -3.19 -5.41 14.93
CA ALA A 206 -3.32 -5.96 16.29
C ALA A 206 -3.98 -4.96 17.25
N ASN A 207 -3.75 -3.66 17.07
CA ASN A 207 -4.32 -2.59 17.89
C ASN A 207 -5.57 -1.93 17.26
N ASN A 208 -6.15 -2.53 16.22
CA ASN A 208 -7.38 -2.06 15.56
C ASN A 208 -7.31 -0.65 14.93
N TYR A 209 -6.12 -0.23 14.48
CA TYR A 209 -5.97 1.04 13.77
C TYR A 209 -6.39 0.98 12.31
N PHE A 210 -6.59 -0.21 11.72
CA PHE A 210 -7.09 -0.32 10.36
C PHE A 210 -8.61 -0.42 10.32
N GLU A 211 -9.23 0.50 9.58
CA GLU A 211 -10.66 0.49 9.27
C GLU A 211 -10.87 0.07 7.81
N PRO A 212 -11.74 -0.92 7.53
CA PRO A 212 -12.00 -1.35 6.15
C PRO A 212 -12.74 -0.25 5.38
N ILE A 213 -12.29 -0.03 4.15
CA ILE A 213 -12.97 0.86 3.20
C ILE A 213 -14.22 0.15 2.68
N ARG A 214 -15.38 0.82 2.69
CA ARG A 214 -16.64 0.20 2.23
C ARG A 214 -16.65 0.15 0.70
N THR A 215 -17.23 -0.91 0.15
CA THR A 215 -17.35 -1.09 -1.30
C THR A 215 -18.09 0.06 -1.97
N GLY A 216 -19.15 0.57 -1.35
CA GLY A 216 -19.90 1.73 -1.87
C GLY A 216 -19.05 3.01 -1.96
N GLU A 217 -18.21 3.27 -0.96
CA GLU A 217 -17.34 4.46 -0.91
C GLU A 217 -16.29 4.40 -2.03
N LEU A 218 -15.67 3.24 -2.24
CA LEU A 218 -14.76 3.00 -3.35
C LEU A 218 -15.48 3.17 -4.70
N CYS A 219 -16.68 2.57 -4.85
CA CYS A 219 -17.47 2.66 -6.09
C CYS A 219 -17.81 4.09 -6.48
N THR A 220 -18.11 4.97 -5.52
CA THR A 220 -18.37 6.39 -5.80
C THR A 220 -17.17 7.03 -6.51
N TYR A 221 -15.97 6.85 -5.98
CA TYR A 221 -14.77 7.38 -6.63
C TYR A 221 -14.42 6.66 -7.94
N PHE A 222 -14.72 5.36 -8.05
CA PHE A 222 -14.57 4.61 -9.30
C PHE A 222 -15.40 5.23 -10.43
N THR A 223 -16.67 5.53 -10.17
CA THR A 223 -17.57 6.13 -11.16
C THR A 223 -17.18 7.57 -11.50
N THR A 224 -16.83 8.39 -10.50
CA THR A 224 -16.46 9.79 -10.72
C THR A 224 -15.18 9.90 -11.54
N MET A 225 -14.15 9.12 -11.22
CA MET A 225 -12.89 9.15 -11.97
C MET A 225 -13.01 8.53 -13.36
N TYR A 226 -13.89 7.53 -13.57
CA TYR A 226 -14.16 7.03 -14.91
C TYR A 226 -14.75 8.14 -15.80
N ASN A 227 -15.68 8.94 -15.25
CA ASN A 227 -16.27 10.08 -15.96
C ASN A 227 -15.24 11.19 -16.23
N GLU A 228 -14.37 11.52 -15.27
CA GLU A 228 -13.29 12.50 -15.45
C GLU A 228 -12.27 12.07 -16.53
N ASN A 229 -11.88 10.78 -16.56
CA ASN A 229 -10.96 10.28 -17.59
C ASN A 229 -11.62 10.16 -18.99
N LEU A 230 -12.95 10.07 -19.07
CA LEU A 230 -13.67 10.16 -20.34
C LEU A 230 -13.66 11.58 -20.91
N GLU A 231 -13.65 12.60 -20.05
CA GLU A 231 -13.52 14.00 -20.48
C GLU A 231 -12.10 14.34 -20.97
N GLU A 232 -11.08 13.66 -20.45
CA GLU A 232 -9.68 13.76 -20.92
C GLU A 232 -9.37 12.91 -22.17
N MET A 233 -10.33 12.14 -22.70
CA MET A 233 -10.12 11.42 -23.97
C MET A 233 -10.03 12.44 -25.11
N ILE A 234 -8.78 12.78 -25.44
CA ILE A 234 -8.40 13.65 -26.54
C ILE A 234 -9.04 13.13 -27.82
N ASP A 235 -9.67 14.06 -28.54
CA ASP A 235 -10.30 13.93 -29.85
C ASP A 235 -9.67 12.84 -30.72
N LEU A 236 -10.49 11.89 -31.19
CA LEU A 236 -10.15 10.85 -32.15
C LEU A 236 -9.92 11.45 -33.54
N THR A 237 -9.13 12.52 -33.65
CA THR A 237 -8.72 13.07 -34.93
C THR A 237 -7.94 12.00 -35.69
N TYR A 238 -8.62 11.50 -36.70
CA TYR A 238 -8.15 10.49 -37.63
C TYR A 238 -6.81 10.91 -38.23
N ASN A 239 -5.77 10.09 -38.03
CA ASN A 239 -4.44 10.35 -38.58
C ASN A 239 -4.35 9.80 -40.01
N GLU A 240 -4.57 10.66 -41.00
CA GLU A 240 -4.57 10.32 -42.44
C GLU A 240 -3.26 9.68 -42.95
N ARG A 241 -2.15 9.78 -42.21
CA ARG A 241 -0.87 9.15 -42.61
C ARG A 241 -0.90 7.62 -42.67
N TYR A 242 -1.87 6.97 -42.04
CA TYR A 242 -2.02 5.51 -42.08
C TYR A 242 -3.01 5.02 -43.15
N ALA A 243 -3.49 5.91 -44.03
CA ALA A 243 -4.46 5.61 -45.08
C ALA A 243 -3.86 5.53 -46.49
N GLN A 244 -2.53 5.47 -46.64
CA GLN A 244 -1.92 5.12 -47.92
C GLN A 244 -1.73 3.61 -47.99
N GLY A 245 -2.80 2.93 -48.39
CA GLY A 245 -2.68 1.66 -49.09
C GLY A 245 -2.02 1.95 -50.44
N GLU A 246 -0.94 1.23 -50.71
CA GLU A 246 -0.32 1.14 -52.02
C GLU A 246 -1.35 0.68 -53.05
N GLU A 247 -1.59 1.50 -54.08
CA GLU A 247 -1.84 1.07 -55.47
C GLU A 247 -1.17 2.07 -56.42
#